data_AF-A0A9E0HQ41-F1
#
_entry.id   AF-A0A9E0HQ41-F1
#
_cell.length_a   1.000
_cell.length_b   1.000
_cell.length_c   1.000
_cell.angle_alpha   90.00
_cell.angle_beta   90.00
_cell.angle_gamma   90.00
#
_symmetry.space_group_name_H-M   'P 1'
#
loop_
_entity.id
_entity.type
_entity.pdbx_description
1 polymer ?
#
loop_
_entity_poly.entity_id
_entity_poly.type
_entity_poly.pdbx_seq_one_letter_code
_entity_poly.pdbx_strand_id
1 'polypeptide(L)'
;MDKIKQLEKEWTPVKDQGNFKAGDTITVHYRISEGNKERVQQYQGVVVQRKGSGSTATFTVRKMSGSVGVERIFPIASPFLEKVEVNKRGDVNRARIFYIRERRGKSARIKEKRLVVSSDEAAGKAKAKKAVATAK
;
A
#
# COMPACT_ATOMS: atom_id res chain seq x y z
N MET A 1 -27.12 15.10 -11.55
CA MET A 1 -27.08 14.00 -10.57
C MET A 1 -25.64 13.53 -10.35
N ASP A 2 -24.78 14.38 -9.78
CA ASP A 2 -23.49 13.94 -9.19
C ASP A 2 -22.85 15.05 -8.31
N LYS A 3 -23.67 15.94 -7.71
CA LYS A 3 -23.19 17.03 -6.84
C LYS A 3 -22.42 16.48 -5.63
N ILE A 4 -22.84 15.31 -5.12
CA ILE A 4 -22.18 14.61 -4.02
C ILE A 4 -20.75 14.20 -4.40
N LYS A 5 -20.52 13.65 -5.60
CA LYS A 5 -19.17 13.25 -6.03
C LYS A 5 -18.25 14.44 -6.25
N GLN A 6 -18.78 15.58 -6.70
CA GLN A 6 -18.01 16.81 -6.82
C GLN A 6 -17.56 17.32 -5.45
N LEU A 7 -18.47 17.39 -4.49
CA LEU A 7 -18.17 17.74 -3.09
C LEU A 7 -17.14 16.80 -2.46
N GLU A 8 -17.30 15.49 -2.66
CA GLU A 8 -16.37 14.47 -2.17
C GLU A 8 -14.94 14.69 -2.69
N LYS A 9 -14.81 15.04 -3.98
CA LYS A 9 -13.51 15.27 -4.61
C LYS A 9 -12.83 16.55 -4.11
N GLU A 10 -13.62 17.57 -3.81
CA GLU A 10 -13.13 18.85 -3.31
C GLU A 10 -12.68 18.75 -1.84
N TRP A 11 -13.48 18.09 -1.00
CA TRP A 11 -13.23 18.00 0.44
C TRP A 11 -12.28 16.88 0.82
N THR A 12 -12.21 15.81 0.03
CA THR A 12 -11.41 14.63 0.34
C THR A 12 -10.59 14.19 -0.87
N PRO A 13 -9.56 14.98 -1.24
CA PRO A 13 -8.68 14.64 -2.34
C PRO A 13 -7.92 13.34 -2.04
N VAL A 14 -8.15 12.33 -2.87
CA VAL A 14 -7.42 11.06 -2.80
C VAL A 14 -6.03 11.28 -3.36
N LYS A 15 -4.99 11.17 -2.51
CA LYS A 15 -3.60 11.13 -2.96
C LYS A 15 -3.35 9.84 -3.74
N ASP A 16 -2.55 9.90 -4.80
CA ASP A 16 -2.08 8.68 -5.47
C ASP A 16 -1.09 7.95 -4.56
N GLN A 17 -1.57 6.91 -3.89
CA GLN A 17 -0.81 6.09 -2.94
C GLN A 17 -0.18 4.86 -3.64
N GLY A 18 -0.09 4.88 -4.97
CA GLY A 18 0.49 3.81 -5.78
C GLY A 18 -0.44 2.61 -5.98
N ASN A 19 -0.06 1.73 -6.93
CA ASN A 19 -0.87 0.56 -7.30
C ASN A 19 -0.41 -0.72 -6.59
N PHE A 20 -1.13 -1.10 -5.53
CA PHE A 20 -0.94 -2.34 -4.77
C PHE A 20 -2.24 -3.13 -4.63
N LYS A 21 -2.14 -4.44 -4.43
CA LYS A 21 -3.29 -5.33 -4.25
C LYS A 21 -3.18 -6.16 -2.98
N ALA A 22 -4.24 -6.90 -2.66
CA ALA A 22 -4.17 -7.92 -1.61
C ALA A 22 -3.01 -8.90 -1.91
N GLY A 23 -2.31 -9.31 -0.85
CA GLY A 23 -1.10 -10.13 -0.92
C GLY A 23 0.21 -9.36 -1.05
N ASP A 24 0.18 -8.09 -1.47
CA ASP A 24 1.38 -7.27 -1.52
C ASP A 24 1.84 -6.93 -0.09
N THR A 25 3.16 -6.85 0.10
CA THR A 25 3.76 -6.35 1.35
C THR A 25 4.10 -4.89 1.15
N ILE A 26 3.52 -4.02 1.99
CA ILE A 26 3.67 -2.58 1.89
C ILE A 26 4.22 -1.99 3.20
N THR A 27 4.88 -0.85 3.10
CA THR A 27 5.21 0.02 4.24
C THR A 27 4.31 1.24 4.18
N VAL A 28 3.51 1.41 5.22
CA VAL A 28 2.63 2.56 5.39
C VAL A 28 3.32 3.58 6.29
N HIS A 29 3.55 4.79 5.79
CA HIS A 29 4.07 5.89 6.59
C HIS A 29 2.89 6.69 7.15
N TYR A 30 2.64 6.52 8.44
CA TYR A 30 1.51 7.13 9.12
C TYR A 30 1.98 8.15 10.14
N ARG A 31 1.46 9.37 10.03
CA ARG A 31 1.74 10.45 10.96
C ARG A 31 0.94 10.26 12.24
N ILE A 32 1.62 10.30 13.38
CA ILE A 32 1.01 10.20 14.71
C ILE A 32 1.39 11.46 15.49
N SER A 33 0.38 12.13 16.05
CA SER A 33 0.53 13.26 16.95
C SER A 33 0.34 12.79 18.40
N GLU A 34 1.36 12.96 19.23
CA GLU A 34 1.31 12.70 20.68
C GLU A 34 1.48 14.05 21.39
N GLY A 35 0.35 14.72 21.69
CA GLY A 35 0.35 16.10 22.19
C GLY A 35 0.91 17.07 21.14
N ASN A 36 1.98 17.79 21.48
CA ASN A 36 2.61 18.78 20.60
C ASN A 36 3.69 18.20 19.66
N LYS A 37 3.99 16.90 19.73
CA LYS A 37 5.01 16.28 18.89
C LYS A 37 4.37 15.40 17.82
N GLU A 38 4.81 15.60 16.58
CA GLU A 38 4.45 14.75 15.45
C GLU A 38 5.62 13.83 15.10
N ARG A 39 5.32 12.57 14.79
CA ARG A 39 6.28 11.61 14.25
C ARG A 39 5.65 10.77 13.16
N VAL A 40 6.47 10.31 12.22
CA VAL A 40 6.06 9.38 11.18
C VAL A 40 6.40 7.97 11.64
N GLN A 41 5.37 7.17 11.91
CA GLN A 41 5.53 5.75 12.22
C GLN A 41 5.39 4.93 10.94
N GLN A 42 6.35 4.04 10.73
CA GLN A 42 6.30 3.07 9.64
C GLN A 42 5.54 1.81 10.10
N TYR A 43 4.54 1.42 9.33
CA TYR A 43 3.79 0.19 9.54
C TYR A 43 3.94 -0.71 8.32
N GLN A 44 4.86 -1.67 8.43
CA GLN A 44 5.10 -2.66 7.39
C GLN A 44 4.28 -3.93 7.62
N GLY A 45 3.61 -4.42 6.58
CA GLY A 45 2.84 -5.65 6.64
C GLY A 45 2.22 -6.05 5.31
N VAL A 46 1.45 -7.13 5.33
CA VAL A 46 0.76 -7.66 4.14
C VAL A 46 -0.62 -7.05 4.01
N VAL A 47 -0.99 -6.62 2.81
CA VAL A 47 -2.34 -6.15 2.50
C VAL A 47 -3.29 -7.34 2.46
N VAL A 48 -4.25 -7.38 3.38
CA VAL A 48 -5.24 -8.46 3.46
C VAL A 48 -6.44 -8.20 2.54
N GLN A 49 -6.83 -6.93 2.45
CA GLN A 49 -8.02 -6.50 1.73
C GLN A 49 -7.87 -5.04 1.31
N ARG A 50 -8.48 -4.71 0.17
CA ARG A 50 -8.91 -3.35 -0.19
C ARG A 50 -10.44 -3.35 -0.32
N LYS A 51 -11.12 -2.31 0.17
CA LYS A 51 -12.59 -2.20 0.18
C LYS A 51 -13.01 -0.76 -0.13
N GLY A 52 -14.14 -0.60 -0.80
CA GLY A 52 -14.73 0.71 -1.06
C GLY A 52 -14.20 1.35 -2.34
N SER A 53 -14.66 2.56 -2.60
CA SER A 53 -14.37 3.34 -3.81
C SER A 53 -14.24 4.82 -3.45
N GLY A 54 -13.49 5.57 -4.26
CA GLY A 54 -13.33 7.01 -4.05
C GLY A 54 -12.66 7.34 -2.73
N SER A 55 -13.19 8.35 -2.02
CA SER A 55 -12.67 8.81 -0.72
C SER A 55 -12.87 7.77 0.40
N THR A 56 -13.94 6.97 0.29
CA THR A 56 -14.31 5.96 1.30
C THR A 56 -13.49 4.68 1.20
N ALA A 57 -12.59 4.59 0.21
CA ALA A 57 -11.76 3.42 0.02
C ALA A 57 -10.79 3.22 1.20
N THR A 58 -10.69 1.98 1.65
CA THR A 58 -9.86 1.55 2.78
C THR A 58 -9.03 0.34 2.37
N PHE A 59 -7.91 0.15 3.05
CA PHE A 59 -7.12 -1.07 2.94
C PHE A 59 -6.67 -1.54 4.31
N THR A 60 -6.60 -2.86 4.47
CA THR A 60 -6.22 -3.50 5.73
C THR A 60 -4.85 -4.10 5.60
N VAL A 61 -3.94 -3.71 6.49
CA VAL A 61 -2.58 -4.25 6.56
C VAL A 61 -2.46 -5.10 7.82
N ARG A 62 -1.96 -6.31 7.66
CA ARG A 62 -1.69 -7.24 8.75
C ARG A 62 -0.18 -7.41 8.93
N LYS A 63 0.29 -7.31 10.17
CA LYS A 63 1.65 -7.69 10.56
C LYS A 63 1.64 -8.54 11.82
N MET A 64 2.66 -9.39 11.97
CA MET A 64 2.93 -10.02 13.26
C MET A 64 3.80 -9.07 14.08
N SER A 65 3.34 -8.71 15.28
CA SER A 65 4.09 -7.94 16.26
C SER A 65 4.41 -8.88 17.42
N GLY A 66 5.63 -9.43 17.43
CA GLY A 66 5.95 -10.55 18.31
C GLY A 66 5.06 -11.76 18.00
N SER A 67 4.36 -12.28 19.01
CA SER A 67 3.44 -13.42 18.87
C SER A 67 2.01 -13.03 18.46
N VAL A 68 1.68 -11.74 18.42
CA VAL A 68 0.32 -11.25 18.19
C VAL A 68 0.17 -10.72 16.76
N GLY A 69 -0.88 -11.17 16.06
CA GLY A 69 -1.24 -10.65 14.75
C GLY A 69 -2.02 -9.35 14.89
N VAL A 70 -1.42 -8.24 14.46
CA VAL A 70 -2.03 -6.91 14.50
C VAL A 70 -2.54 -6.57 13.10
N GLU A 71 -3.78 -6.13 13.00
CA GLU A 71 -4.36 -5.57 11.79
C GLU A 71 -4.65 -4.09 11.99
N ARG A 72 -4.30 -3.27 10.99
CA ARG A 72 -4.68 -1.86 10.94
C ARG A 72 -5.41 -1.58 9.63
N ILE A 73 -6.52 -0.84 9.75
CA ILE A 73 -7.32 -0.40 8.61
C ILE A 73 -6.95 1.06 8.36
N PHE A 74 -6.54 1.36 7.13
CA PHE A 74 -6.16 2.70 6.71
C PHE A 74 -7.14 3.21 5.64
N PRO A 75 -7.78 4.37 5.85
CA PRO A 75 -8.47 5.10 4.80
C PRO A 75 -7.46 5.64 3.79
N ILE A 76 -7.73 5.50 2.49
CA ILE A 76 -6.81 5.92 1.42
C ILE A 76 -6.64 7.44 1.37
N ALA A 77 -7.69 8.17 1.77
CA ALA A 77 -7.72 9.62 1.79
C ALA A 77 -7.42 10.24 3.16
N SER A 78 -6.90 9.44 4.11
CA SER A 78 -6.56 9.95 5.43
C SER A 78 -5.47 11.03 5.31
N PRO A 79 -5.62 12.21 5.95
CA PRO A 79 -4.59 13.25 5.93
C PRO A 79 -3.30 12.82 6.65
N PHE A 80 -3.42 11.89 7.60
CA PHE A 80 -2.30 11.34 8.36
C PHE A 80 -1.51 10.28 7.57
N LEU A 81 -2.03 9.83 6.42
CA LEU A 81 -1.32 8.93 5.53
C LEU A 81 -0.37 9.75 4.65
N GLU A 82 0.93 9.60 4.89
CA GLU A 82 1.95 10.36 4.19
C GLU A 82 2.34 9.71 2.86
N LYS A 83 2.73 8.44 2.91
CA LYS A 83 3.06 7.64 1.73
C LYS A 83 2.84 6.15 1.97
N VAL A 84 2.64 5.42 0.89
CA VAL A 84 2.62 3.95 0.85
C VAL A 84 3.70 3.46 -0.11
N GLU A 85 4.60 2.63 0.40
CA GLU A 85 5.67 2.03 -0.40
C GLU A 85 5.40 0.54 -0.59
N VAL A 86 5.50 0.06 -1.83
CA VAL A 86 5.33 -1.36 -2.15
C VAL A 86 6.69 -2.04 -2.09
N ASN A 87 6.92 -2.83 -1.04
CA ASN A 87 8.18 -3.55 -0.85
C ASN A 87 8.23 -4.81 -1.71
N LYS A 88 7.13 -5.55 -1.76
CA LYS A 88 7.05 -6.85 -2.41
C LYS A 88 5.66 -7.10 -2.99
N ARG A 89 5.61 -7.57 -4.24
CA ARG A 89 4.35 -7.99 -4.86
C ARG A 89 4.04 -9.45 -4.54
N GLY A 90 2.85 -9.69 -3.99
CA GLY A 90 2.39 -11.02 -3.61
C GLY A 90 1.71 -11.73 -4.77
N ASP A 91 2.01 -13.02 -4.91
CA ASP A 91 1.28 -13.91 -5.79
C ASP A 91 0.11 -14.55 -5.05
N VAL A 92 -1.05 -13.92 -5.20
CA VAL A 92 -2.33 -14.38 -4.66
C VAL A 92 -3.42 -14.20 -5.71
N ASN A 93 -4.34 -15.16 -5.74
CA ASN A 93 -5.49 -15.16 -6.66
C ASN A 93 -6.74 -14.49 -6.06
N ARG A 94 -6.84 -14.44 -4.72
CA ARG A 94 -8.02 -13.88 -4.04
C ARG A 94 -7.86 -12.38 -3.83
N ALA A 95 -8.94 -11.62 -4.08
CA ALA A 95 -9.01 -10.19 -3.79
C ALA A 95 -9.02 -9.87 -2.28
N ARG A 96 -9.41 -10.85 -1.44
CA ARG A 96 -9.35 -10.78 0.03
C ARG A 96 -8.71 -12.06 0.56
N ILE A 97 -7.65 -11.94 1.35
CA ILE A 97 -6.85 -13.08 1.82
C ILE A 97 -7.03 -13.34 3.33
N PHE A 98 -8.27 -13.34 3.83
CA PHE A 98 -8.56 -13.54 5.26
C PHE A 98 -8.05 -14.86 5.84
N TYR A 99 -7.87 -15.89 5.01
CA TYR A 99 -7.31 -17.18 5.42
C TYR A 99 -5.92 -17.06 6.06
N ILE A 100 -5.19 -15.96 5.84
CA ILE A 100 -3.89 -15.73 6.46
C ILE A 100 -3.98 -15.50 7.97
N ARG A 101 -5.18 -15.24 8.52
CA ARG A 101 -5.41 -15.06 9.96
C ARG A 101 -5.25 -16.38 10.72
N GLU A 102 -5.64 -17.48 10.10
CA GLU A 102 -5.59 -18.84 10.67
C GLU A 102 -4.22 -19.50 10.45
N ARG A 103 -3.40 -18.96 9.54
CA ARG A 103 -2.08 -19.50 9.20
C ARG A 103 -0.97 -18.80 9.98
N ARG A 104 0.09 -19.53 10.32
CA ARG A 104 1.27 -19.01 11.02
C ARG A 104 2.58 -19.56 10.44
N GLY A 105 3.66 -18.81 10.60
CA GLY A 105 5.00 -19.22 10.16
C GLY A 105 5.06 -19.50 8.66
N LYS A 106 5.62 -20.66 8.28
CA LYS A 106 5.85 -21.04 6.88
C LYS A 106 4.56 -21.12 6.05
N SER A 107 3.44 -21.54 6.64
CA SER A 107 2.16 -21.70 5.93
C SER A 107 1.49 -20.37 5.58
N ALA A 108 1.82 -19.30 6.30
CA ALA A 108 1.34 -17.94 6.03
C ALA A 108 2.19 -17.19 4.99
N ARG A 109 3.33 -17.77 4.56
CA ARG A 109 4.24 -17.11 3.62
C ARG A 109 3.61 -17.01 2.24
N ILE A 110 3.51 -15.78 1.72
CA ILE A 110 3.04 -15.50 0.36
C ILE A 110 4.23 -15.56 -0.61
N LYS A 111 4.03 -16.25 -1.74
CA LYS A 111 5.02 -16.32 -2.82
C LYS A 111 5.16 -14.96 -3.49
N GLU A 112 6.36 -14.66 -3.96
CA GLU A 112 6.59 -13.41 -4.70
C GLU A 112 6.13 -13.54 -6.14
N LYS A 113 5.40 -12.55 -6.64
CA LYS A 113 5.10 -12.49 -8.06
C LYS A 113 6.36 -12.03 -8.79
N ARG A 114 7.02 -12.95 -9.50
CA ARG A 114 8.14 -12.61 -10.39
C ARG A 114 7.56 -11.79 -11.55
N LEU A 115 7.83 -10.49 -11.57
CA LEU A 115 7.54 -9.67 -12.73
C LEU A 115 8.50 -10.12 -13.83
N VAL A 116 7.97 -10.79 -14.85
CA VAL A 116 8.69 -10.94 -16.12
C VAL A 116 8.63 -9.55 -16.75
N VAL A 117 9.66 -8.74 -16.51
CA VAL A 117 9.74 -7.41 -17.11
C VAL A 117 9.90 -7.66 -18.60
N SER A 118 8.89 -7.30 -19.40
CA SER A 118 9.01 -7.29 -20.85
C SER A 118 10.15 -6.34 -21.20
N SER A 119 10.98 -6.77 -22.16
CA SER A 119 12.23 -6.15 -22.58
C SER A 119 12.12 -4.64 -22.83
N ASP A 120 10.92 -4.17 -23.19
CA ASP A 120 10.61 -2.79 -23.56
C ASP A 120 10.56 -1.81 -22.37
N GLU A 121 10.03 -2.20 -21.21
CA GLU A 121 9.94 -1.31 -20.03
C GLU A 121 11.30 -1.12 -19.34
N ALA A 122 12.19 -2.11 -19.44
CA ALA A 122 13.55 -2.04 -18.90
C ALA A 122 14.41 -1.02 -19.66
N ALA A 123 14.25 -0.94 -20.99
CA ALA A 123 14.95 0.02 -21.84
C ALA A 123 14.56 1.48 -21.54
N GLY A 124 13.28 1.74 -21.24
CA GLY A 124 12.79 3.07 -20.87
C GLY A 124 13.38 3.61 -19.56
N LYS A 125 13.47 2.75 -18.52
CA LYS A 125 14.08 3.14 -17.23
C LYS A 125 15.59 3.33 -17.31
N ALA A 126 16.28 2.59 -18.17
CA ALA A 126 17.72 2.74 -18.40
C ALA A 126 18.06 4.05 -19.13
N LYS A 127 17.25 4.47 -20.12
CA LYS A 127 17.43 5.75 -20.82
C LYS A 127 17.18 6.95 -19.90
N ALA A 128 16.15 6.90 -19.05
CA ALA A 128 15.87 7.97 -18.08
C ALA A 128 17.00 8.13 -17.04
N LYS A 129 17.57 7.03 -16.53
CA LYS A 129 18.72 7.09 -15.61
C LYS A 129 20.00 7.62 -16.27
N LYS A 130 20.25 7.29 -17.55
CA LYS A 130 21.41 7.84 -18.29
C LYS A 130 21.26 9.34 -18.55
N ALA A 131 20.08 9.82 -18.94
CA ALA A 131 19.85 11.24 -19.20
C ALA A 131 20.09 12.13 -17.96
N VAL A 132 19.70 11.66 -16.77
CA VAL A 132 19.93 12.38 -15.50
C VAL A 132 21.40 12.35 -15.08
N ALA A 133 22.16 11.30 -15.44
CA ALA A 133 23.58 11.19 -15.14
C ALA A 133 24.48 12.01 -16.09
N THR A 134 24.02 12.31 -17.31
CA THR A 134 24.75 13.14 -18.28
C THR A 134 24.48 14.64 -18.11
N ALA A 135 23.44 15.01 -17.34
CA ALA A 135 23.06 16.40 -17.04
C ALA A 135 23.59 16.90 -15.67
N LYS A 136 24.50 16.17 -15.05
CA LYS A 136 25.21 16.54 -13.81
C LYS A 136 26.71 16.47 -14.08
#